data_AF-A0A2R4QIU9-F1
#
_entry.id   AF-A0A2R4QIU9-F1
#
_cell.length_a   1.000
_cell.length_b   1.000
_cell.length_c   1.000
_cell.angle_alpha   90.00
_cell.angle_beta   90.00
_cell.angle_gamma   90.00
#
_symmetry.space_group_name_H-M   'P 1'
#
loop_
_entity.id
_entity.type
_entity.pdbx_description
1 polymer ?
#
loop_
_entity_poly.entity_id
_entity_poly.type
_entity_poly.pdbx_seq_one_letter_code
_entity_poly.pdbx_strand_id
1 'polypeptide(L)' 'MMLEHVLVLSAYLFSIGIYGWSASQNMVRALMCLELLLNAVNINFVTFSHFLKLKIKGSYFLHFCYIYCSR' A
#
# COMPACT_ATOMS: atom_id res chain seq x y z
N MET A 1 -17.52 5.16 12.21
CA MET A 1 -18.09 4.39 11.08
C MET A 1 -17.19 4.43 9.84
N MET A 2 -16.85 5.59 9.26
CA MET A 2 -16.07 5.64 8.01
C MET A 2 -14.61 5.14 8.15
N LEU A 3 -13.96 5.44 9.29
CA LEU A 3 -12.58 5.02 9.57
C LEU A 3 -12.39 3.50 9.63
N GLU A 4 -13.34 2.78 10.23
CA GLU A 4 -13.25 1.32 10.38
C GLU A 4 -13.35 0.61 9.03
N HIS A 5 -14.21 1.09 8.14
CA HIS A 5 -14.27 0.59 6.76
C HIS A 5 -12.96 0.77 6.00
N VAL A 6 -12.29 1.91 6.15
CA VAL A 6 -11.00 2.17 5.49
C VAL A 6 -9.88 1.32 6.10
N LEU A 7 -9.90 1.09 7.42
CA LEU A 7 -8.95 0.18 8.08
C LEU A 7 -9.14 -1.27 7.63
N VAL A 8 -10.39 -1.75 7.57
CA VAL A 8 -10.69 -3.11 7.11
C VAL A 8 -10.35 -3.29 5.63
N LEU A 9 -10.67 -2.30 4.78
CA LEU A 9 -10.32 -2.33 3.36
C LEU A 9 -8.80 -2.37 3.14
N SER A 10 -8.03 -1.57 3.88
CA SER A 10 -6.57 -1.57 3.79
C SER A 10 -5.96 -2.87 4.31
N ALA A 11 -6.46 -3.44 5.41
CA ALA A 11 -6.04 -4.75 5.91
C ALA A 11 -6.33 -5.89 4.90
N TYR A 12 -7.48 -5.83 4.21
CA TYR A 12 -7.84 -6.78 3.17
C TYR A 12 -6.90 -6.70 1.96
N LEU A 13 -6.64 -5.49 1.44
CA LEU A 13 -5.67 -5.30 0.35
C LEU A 13 -4.25 -5.71 0.76
N PHE A 14 -3.83 -5.47 2.00
CA PHE A 14 -2.53 -5.88 2.52
C PHE A 14 -2.39 -7.42 2.55
N SER A 15 -3.44 -8.11 2.99
CA SER A 15 -3.48 -9.58 3.02
C SER A 15 -3.36 -10.18 1.62
N ILE A 16 -4.05 -9.60 0.64
CA ILE A 16 -3.95 -10.01 -0.77
C ILE A 16 -2.55 -9.74 -1.32
N GLY A 17 -1.95 -8.60 -0.98
CA GLY A 17 -0.58 -8.25 -1.40
C GLY A 17 0.47 -9.25 -0.88
N ILE A 18 0.36 -9.68 0.38
CA ILE A 18 1.25 -10.71 0.96
C ILE A 18 1.07 -12.06 0.26
N TYR A 19 -0.18 -12.46 0.01
CA TYR A 19 -0.49 -13.71 -0.68
C TYR A 19 0.08 -13.72 -2.12
N GLY A 20 -0.02 -12.58 -2.81
CA GLY A 20 0.56 -12.38 -4.14
C GLY A 20 2.08 -12.37 -4.15
N TRP A 21 2.72 -11.77 -3.14
CA TRP A 21 4.17 -11.82 -2.98
C TRP A 21 4.64 -13.28 -2.81
N SER A 22 4.07 -14.01 -1.85
CA SER A 22 4.53 -15.37 -1.52
C SER A 22 4.38 -16.37 -2.67
N ALA A 23 3.42 -16.14 -3.59
CA ALA A 23 3.19 -16.99 -4.75
C ALA A 23 4.01 -16.57 -5.99
N SER A 24 4.85 -15.55 -5.89
CA SER A 24 5.58 -15.02 -7.04
C SER A 24 6.89 -15.75 -7.29
N GLN A 25 6.98 -16.49 -8.40
CA GLN A 25 8.22 -17.13 -8.87
C GLN A 25 9.13 -16.19 -9.68
N ASN A 26 8.62 -15.02 -10.10
CA ASN A 26 9.34 -14.07 -10.94
C ASN A 26 9.51 -12.74 -10.21
N MET A 27 10.72 -12.16 -10.29
CA MET A 27 11.05 -10.90 -9.63
C MET A 27 10.15 -9.73 -10.08
N VAL A 28 9.77 -9.69 -11.36
CA VAL A 28 8.82 -8.69 -11.90
C VAL A 28 7.42 -8.83 -11.30
N ARG A 29 6.96 -10.07 -11.11
CA ARG A 29 5.64 -10.35 -10.54
C ARG A 29 5.61 -10.05 -9.04
N ALA A 30 6.75 -10.20 -8.35
CA ALA A 30 6.93 -9.78 -6.97
C ALA A 30 6.90 -8.25 -6.83
N LEU A 31 7.57 -7.51 -7.74
CA LEU A 31 7.53 -6.05 -7.82
C LEU A 31 6.10 -5.51 -8.03
N MET A 32 5.31 -6.15 -8.91
CA MET A 32 3.90 -5.77 -9.12
C MET A 32 3.04 -5.96 -7.85
N CYS A 33 3.25 -7.06 -7.11
CA CYS A 33 2.56 -7.29 -5.84
C CYS A 33 3.03 -6.34 -4.73
N LEU A 34 4.31 -5.96 -4.76
CA LEU A 34 4.90 -5.00 -3.83
C LEU A 34 4.31 -3.60 -4.02
N GLU A 35 4.11 -3.14 -5.26
CA GLU A 35 3.42 -1.87 -5.56
C GLU A 35 1.99 -1.85 -4.97
N LEU A 36 1.26 -2.96 -5.12
CA LEU A 36 -0.08 -3.11 -4.56
C LEU A 36 -0.08 -3.08 -3.02
N LEU A 37 0.93 -3.71 -2.40
CA LEU A 37 1.14 -3.73 -0.95
C LEU A 37 1.47 -2.33 -0.41
N LEU A 38 2.38 -1.60 -1.08
CA LEU A 38 2.73 -0.23 -0.72
C LEU A 38 1.51 0.69 -0.82
N ASN A 39 0.64 0.51 -1.81
CA ASN A 39 -0.59 1.31 -1.95
C ASN A 39 -1.56 1.07 -0.79
N ALA A 40 -1.72 -0.19 -0.36
CA ALA A 40 -2.55 -0.53 0.80
C ALA A 40 -2.02 0.10 2.11
N VAL A 41 -0.70 0.03 2.33
CA VAL A 41 -0.02 0.65 3.48
C VAL A 41 -0.15 2.18 3.43
N ASN A 42 -0.06 2.80 2.25
CA ASN A 42 -0.19 4.24 2.12
C ASN A 42 -1.60 4.73 2.48
N ILE A 43 -2.65 4.02 2.06
CA ILE A 43 -4.04 4.31 2.47
C ILE A 43 -4.20 4.17 3.98
N ASN A 44 -3.61 3.14 4.59
CA ASN A 44 -3.63 2.96 6.04
C ASN A 44 -2.91 4.12 6.76
N PHE A 45 -1.71 4.50 6.28
CA PHE A 45 -0.91 5.59 6.83
C PHE A 45 -1.57 6.97 6.68
N VAL A 46 -2.23 7.25 5.55
CA VAL A 46 -2.97 8.50 5.34
C VAL A 46 -4.17 8.58 6.28
N THR A 47 -4.85 7.45 6.51
CA THR A 47 -5.98 7.33 7.43
C THR A 47 -5.54 7.52 8.87
N PHE A 48 -4.40 6.95 9.26
CA PHE A 48 -3.80 7.11 10.59
C PHE A 48 -3.28 8.54 10.81
N SER A 49 -2.68 9.15 9.80
CA SER A 49 -2.25 10.57 9.82
C SER A 49 -3.44 11.53 9.96
N HIS A 50 -4.55 11.23 9.27
CA HIS A 50 -5.80 11.97 9.42
C HIS A 50 -6.37 11.84 10.84
N PHE A 51 -6.32 10.64 11.43
CA PHE A 51 -6.74 10.39 12.81
C PHE A 51 -5.90 11.17 13.83
N LEU A 52 -4.58 11.26 13.61
CA LEU A 52 -3.64 11.99 14.47
C LEU A 52 -3.59 13.50 14.20
N LYS A 53 -4.37 14.06 13.25
CA LYS A 53 -4.34 15.48 12.81
C LYS A 53 -2.98 16.00 12.36
N LEU A 54 -1.96 15.15 12.24
CA LEU A 54 -0.68 15.47 11.66
C LEU A 54 -0.82 15.35 10.15
N LYS A 55 -0.88 16.49 9.46
CA LYS A 55 -1.06 16.61 8.00
C LYS A 55 0.21 16.20 7.25
N ILE A 56 0.66 14.96 7.43
CA ILE A 56 1.79 14.40 6.69
C ILE A 56 1.25 13.97 5.33
N LYS A 57 1.66 14.67 4.26
CA LYS A 57 1.32 14.32 2.87
C LYS A 57 2.03 13.03 2.48
N GLY A 58 1.47 11.88 2.86
CA GLY A 58 1.92 10.54 2.47
C GLY A 58 1.58 10.25 1.01
N SER A 59 2.13 11.02 0.06
CA SER A 59 1.83 10.84 -1.38
C SER A 59 3.08 10.73 -2.26
N TYR A 60 4.28 10.94 -1.70
CA TYR A 60 5.52 10.92 -2.45
C TYR A 60 6.21 9.54 -2.49
N PHE A 61 5.88 8.64 -1.55
CA PHE A 61 6.54 7.34 -1.45
C PHE A 61 6.11 6.37 -2.56
N LEU A 62 4.82 6.42 -2.97
CA LEU A 62 4.28 5.59 -4.04
C LEU A 62 4.81 5.96 -5.43
N HIS A 63 5.05 7.24 -5.68
CA HIS A 63 5.53 7.68 -7.00
C HIS A 63 6.97 7.21 -7.25
N PHE A 64 7.81 7.14 -6.21
CA PHE A 64 9.21 6.73 -6.34
C PHE A 64 9.38 5.23 -6.57
N CYS A 65 8.46 4.40 -6.09
CA CYS A 65 8.51 2.95 -6.27
C CYS A 65 8.02 2.55 -7.68
N TYR A 66 6.94 3.17 -8.17
CA TYR A 66 6.48 3.03 -9.57
C TYR A 66 7.52 3.50 -10.60
N ILE A 67 8.22 4.62 -10.33
CA ILE A 67 9.25 5.15 -11.24
C ILE A 67 10.48 4.24 -11.36
N TYR A 68 10.80 3.50 -10.28
CA TYR A 68 11.93 2.58 -10.26
C TYR A 68 11.64 1.26 -11.00
N CYS A 69 10.37 0.89 -11.15
CA CYS A 69 9.96 -0.36 -11.80
C CYS A 69 9.63 -0.18 -13.30
N SER A 70 9.44 1.05 -13.80
CA SER A 70 9.20 1.33 -15.22
C SER A 70 10.48 1.59 -16.03
N ARG A 71 11.66 1.24 -15.49
CA ARG A 71 12.94 1.23 -16.21
C ARG A 71 13.77 -0.01 -15.87
#